data_AF-A0A073ITY5-F1
#
_entry.id   AF-A0A073ITY5-F1
#
_cell.length_a   1.000
_cell.length_b   1.000
_cell.length_c   1.000
_cell.angle_alpha   90.00
_cell.angle_beta   90.00
_cell.angle_gamma   90.00
#
_symmetry.space_group_name_H-M   'P 1'
#
loop_
_entity.id
_entity.type
_entity.pdbx_description
1 polymer ?
#
loop_
_entity_poly.entity_id
_entity_poly.type
_entity_poly.pdbx_seq_one_letter_code
_entity_poly.pdbx_strand_id
1 'polypeptide(L)'
;MTHAMTNSISQMASAAHSNHSTRFGAIDSAKGVGIILVVFGHAWRGAMGAGLISDDRLFRYIDAAIYAFHMPLFFFLSGLLFLETLQKYDTGKLLRGRLTRLLWPMALWTWLFFGLKLVAGGEANTPVTVADFPLIPLPPYEHLWFLWALFLIQGILVLLFAALPKSLDAWQLRRFASSFGMLMVALSSFIFVPSLLWGPMVEHAPYFLLGIGAGGLLHLRPPLAVGALGALGFGILTGLVGGEKASVLHSVALLVCAWAAWLFVDGALDPNGLIARSLRYLGQASMAIYLTHTAFTAAVRIVMLKVGAADFALVLPASVLAGLIFPLFVLFAARKLGATKLLGF
;
A
#
# COMPACT_ATOMS: atom_id res chain seq x y z
N MET A 1 -11.87 -43.84 -23.68
CA MET A 1 -11.36 -42.49 -24.03
C MET A 1 -12.06 -41.36 -23.27
N THR A 2 -13.37 -41.44 -23.02
CA THR A 2 -14.15 -40.43 -22.24
C THR A 2 -13.68 -40.25 -20.79
N HIS A 3 -13.35 -41.33 -20.07
CA HIS A 3 -12.90 -41.26 -18.66
C HIS A 3 -11.53 -40.57 -18.44
N ALA A 4 -10.62 -40.67 -19.41
CA ALA A 4 -9.31 -40.02 -19.33
C ALA A 4 -9.42 -38.50 -19.59
N MET A 5 -10.35 -38.09 -20.46
CA MET A 5 -10.64 -36.67 -20.73
C MET A 5 -11.32 -35.97 -19.55
N THR A 6 -12.27 -36.61 -18.86
CA THR A 6 -12.90 -36.03 -17.65
C THR A 6 -11.92 -35.87 -16.49
N ASN A 7 -11.01 -36.83 -16.29
CA ASN A 7 -9.95 -36.71 -15.28
C ASN A 7 -8.97 -35.56 -15.61
N SER A 8 -8.57 -35.42 -16.87
CA SER A 8 -7.71 -34.32 -17.32
C SER A 8 -8.38 -32.94 -17.11
N ILE A 9 -9.66 -32.80 -17.48
CA ILE A 9 -10.42 -31.54 -17.29
C ILE A 9 -10.57 -31.20 -15.80
N SER A 10 -10.84 -32.19 -14.95
CA SER A 10 -10.95 -31.97 -13.49
C SER A 10 -9.61 -31.58 -12.84
N GLN A 11 -8.50 -32.18 -13.28
CA GLN A 11 -7.17 -31.84 -12.81
C GLN A 11 -6.73 -30.45 -13.29
N MET A 12 -7.04 -30.08 -14.54
CA MET A 12 -6.78 -28.74 -15.06
C MET A 12 -7.62 -27.67 -14.34
N ALA A 13 -8.89 -27.95 -14.03
CA ALA A 13 -9.74 -27.06 -13.25
C ALA A 13 -9.25 -26.90 -11.80
N SER A 14 -8.82 -28.00 -11.16
CA SER A 14 -8.25 -27.99 -9.80
C SER A 14 -6.92 -27.23 -9.74
N ALA A 15 -6.04 -27.42 -10.73
CA ALA A 15 -4.78 -26.69 -10.85
C ALA A 15 -4.96 -25.20 -11.15
N ALA A 16 -5.96 -24.84 -11.97
CA ALA A 16 -6.33 -23.44 -12.22
C ALA A 16 -6.91 -22.78 -10.96
N HIS A 17 -7.72 -23.49 -10.18
CA HIS A 17 -8.33 -22.98 -8.96
C HIS A 17 -7.29 -22.79 -7.83
N SER A 18 -6.33 -23.71 -7.69
CA SER A 18 -5.23 -23.60 -6.72
C SER A 18 -4.22 -22.50 -7.10
N ASN A 19 -3.92 -22.30 -8.39
CA ASN A 19 -3.08 -21.19 -8.85
C ASN A 19 -3.77 -19.82 -8.67
N HIS A 20 -5.10 -19.76 -8.83
CA HIS A 20 -5.85 -18.54 -8.58
C HIS A 20 -5.82 -18.16 -7.09
N SER A 21 -6.17 -19.08 -6.17
CA SER A 21 -6.19 -18.79 -4.73
C SER A 21 -4.81 -18.41 -4.17
N THR A 22 -3.74 -19.03 -4.68
CA THR A 22 -2.36 -18.73 -4.27
C THR A 22 -1.87 -17.37 -4.76
N ARG A 23 -2.21 -16.93 -5.98
CA ARG A 23 -1.88 -15.58 -6.50
C ARG A 23 -2.50 -14.48 -5.65
N PHE A 24 -3.79 -14.59 -5.30
CA PHE A 24 -4.44 -13.61 -4.44
C PHE A 24 -3.88 -13.65 -3.01
N GLY A 25 -3.53 -14.85 -2.53
CA GLY A 25 -2.87 -15.05 -1.25
C GLY A 25 -1.56 -14.28 -1.11
N ALA A 26 -0.68 -14.34 -2.10
CA ALA A 26 0.60 -13.63 -2.09
C ALA A 26 0.46 -12.10 -2.13
N ILE A 27 -0.52 -11.59 -2.90
CA ILE A 27 -0.82 -10.15 -2.96
C ILE A 27 -1.38 -9.67 -1.63
N ASP A 28 -2.33 -10.39 -1.04
CA ASP A 28 -2.92 -10.03 0.24
C ASP A 28 -1.88 -10.11 1.36
N SER A 29 -1.06 -11.16 1.39
CA SER A 29 -0.01 -11.29 2.41
C SER A 29 1.07 -10.20 2.27
N ALA A 30 1.44 -9.81 1.04
CA ALA A 30 2.33 -8.67 0.80
C ALA A 30 1.73 -7.34 1.29
N LYS A 31 0.44 -7.10 1.04
CA LYS A 31 -0.28 -5.95 1.61
C LYS A 31 -0.29 -6.00 3.14
N GLY A 32 -0.40 -7.18 3.73
CA GLY A 32 -0.31 -7.42 5.17
C GLY A 32 1.04 -6.95 5.74
N VAL A 33 2.14 -7.33 5.11
CA VAL A 33 3.48 -6.82 5.47
C VAL A 33 3.56 -5.31 5.28
N GLY A 34 3.11 -4.81 4.13
CA GLY A 34 3.11 -3.38 3.82
C GLY A 34 2.33 -2.55 4.84
N ILE A 35 1.15 -3.02 5.28
CA ILE A 35 0.31 -2.25 6.21
C ILE A 35 0.89 -2.24 7.62
N ILE A 36 1.56 -3.31 8.05
CA ILE A 36 2.32 -3.31 9.31
C ILE A 36 3.39 -2.22 9.27
N LEU A 37 4.10 -2.08 8.15
CA LEU A 37 5.13 -1.06 7.98
C LEU A 37 4.57 0.37 7.93
N VAL A 38 3.40 0.57 7.33
CA VAL A 38 2.70 1.87 7.39
C VAL A 38 2.40 2.25 8.83
N VAL A 39 1.79 1.34 9.60
CA VAL A 39 1.44 1.59 11.01
C VAL A 39 2.71 1.85 11.83
N PHE A 40 3.74 1.04 11.64
CA PHE A 40 5.04 1.23 12.29
C PHE A 40 5.65 2.59 11.92
N GLY A 41 5.70 2.96 10.64
CA GLY A 41 6.27 4.23 10.19
C GLY A 41 5.57 5.45 10.80
N HIS A 42 4.25 5.42 10.92
CA HIS A 42 3.50 6.49 11.58
C HIS A 42 3.69 6.50 13.10
N ALA A 43 3.81 5.34 13.74
CA ALA A 43 4.16 5.26 15.17
C ALA A 43 5.60 5.76 15.42
N TRP A 44 6.54 5.43 14.53
CA TRP A 44 7.94 5.85 14.55
C TRP A 44 8.08 7.37 14.44
N ARG A 45 7.47 7.97 13.42
CA ARG A 45 7.40 9.44 13.25
C ARG A 45 6.68 10.12 14.42
N GLY A 46 5.63 9.49 14.95
CA GLY A 46 4.91 9.96 16.12
C GLY A 46 5.75 9.95 17.40
N ALA A 47 6.60 8.94 17.60
CA ALA A 47 7.52 8.86 18.72
C ALA A 47 8.63 9.92 18.62
N MET A 48 9.18 10.15 17.42
CA MET A 48 10.14 11.24 17.18
C MET A 48 9.51 12.61 17.46
N GLY A 49 8.30 12.86 16.94
CA GLY A 49 7.59 14.13 17.16
C GLY A 49 7.21 14.38 18.63
N ALA A 50 7.14 13.33 19.44
CA ALA A 50 6.91 13.42 20.88
C ALA A 50 8.23 13.49 21.71
N GLY A 51 9.39 13.57 21.06
CA GLY A 51 10.68 13.64 21.74
C GLY A 51 11.14 12.33 22.40
N LEU A 52 10.54 11.19 22.03
CA LEU A 52 10.88 9.87 22.60
C LEU A 52 12.09 9.21 21.95
N ILE A 53 12.51 9.70 20.77
CA ILE A 53 13.68 9.20 20.05
C ILE A 53 14.76 10.29 20.11
N SER A 54 15.89 9.97 20.73
CA SER A 54 17.03 10.90 20.86
C SER A 54 18.05 10.77 19.72
N ASP A 55 18.10 9.62 19.05
CA ASP A 55 19.04 9.37 17.95
C ASP A 55 18.40 9.71 16.59
N ASP A 56 18.67 10.94 16.13
CA ASP A 56 18.19 11.44 14.83
C ASP A 56 18.76 10.65 13.63
N ARG A 57 19.97 10.10 13.76
CA ARG A 57 20.59 9.33 12.67
C ARG A 57 19.89 7.97 12.52
N LEU A 58 19.62 7.30 13.63
CA LEU A 58 18.83 6.08 13.64
C LEU A 58 17.39 6.35 13.15
N PHE A 59 16.78 7.45 13.60
CA PHE A 59 15.47 7.89 13.13
C PHE A 59 15.41 7.99 11.61
N ARG A 60 16.31 8.79 11.01
CA ARG A 60 16.38 9.00 9.57
C ARG A 60 16.69 7.73 8.80
N TYR A 61 17.58 6.88 9.31
CA TYR A 61 17.91 5.60 8.68
C TYR A 61 16.69 4.68 8.58
N ILE A 62 15.99 4.46 9.70
CA ILE A 62 14.80 3.60 9.76
C ILE A 62 13.67 4.19 8.90
N ASP A 63 13.43 5.50 9.00
CA ASP A 63 12.39 6.18 8.23
C ASP A 63 12.66 6.05 6.73
N ALA A 64 13.87 6.37 6.29
CA ALA A 64 14.25 6.27 4.89
C ALA A 64 14.17 4.82 4.38
N ALA A 65 14.65 3.84 5.15
CA ALA A 65 14.59 2.43 4.79
C ALA A 65 13.15 1.94 4.56
N ILE A 66 12.22 2.34 5.43
CA ILE A 66 10.81 1.99 5.32
C ILE A 66 10.18 2.68 4.10
N TYR A 67 10.31 4.00 4.00
CA TYR A 67 9.67 4.79 2.94
C TYR A 67 10.27 4.56 1.54
N ALA A 68 11.50 4.02 1.46
CA ALA A 68 12.12 3.62 0.20
C ALA A 68 11.39 2.47 -0.51
N PHE A 69 10.54 1.70 0.18
CA PHE A 69 9.87 0.56 -0.47
C PHE A 69 8.40 0.36 -0.14
N HIS A 70 7.92 0.64 1.08
CA HIS A 70 6.56 0.19 1.44
C HIS A 70 5.46 0.95 0.68
N MET A 71 5.61 2.25 0.43
CA MET A 71 4.67 3.00 -0.42
C MET A 71 4.78 2.57 -1.90
N PRO A 72 5.99 2.50 -2.50
CA PRO A 72 6.18 1.88 -3.82
C PRO A 72 5.51 0.51 -3.97
N LEU A 73 5.60 -0.34 -2.94
CA LEU A 73 4.96 -1.65 -2.91
C LEU A 73 3.45 -1.55 -3.08
N PHE A 74 2.75 -0.67 -2.36
CA PHE A 74 1.29 -0.54 -2.51
C PHE A 74 0.87 -0.06 -3.91
N PHE A 75 1.63 0.84 -4.54
CA PHE A 75 1.37 1.25 -5.93
C PHE A 75 1.61 0.10 -6.90
N PHE A 76 2.71 -0.62 -6.75
CA PHE A 76 3.02 -1.81 -7.54
C PHE A 76 1.94 -2.89 -7.43
N LEU A 77 1.56 -3.26 -6.20
CA LEU A 77 0.50 -4.25 -5.94
C LEU A 77 -0.85 -3.80 -6.50
N SER A 78 -1.13 -2.49 -6.54
CA SER A 78 -2.35 -1.95 -7.15
C SER A 78 -2.34 -2.04 -8.68
N GLY A 79 -1.16 -2.05 -9.31
CA GLY A 79 -0.99 -2.22 -10.75
C GLY A 79 -1.11 -3.68 -11.22
N LEU A 80 -0.73 -4.65 -10.38
CA LEU A 80 -0.65 -6.09 -10.69
C LEU A 80 -1.88 -6.68 -11.39
N LEU A 81 -3.09 -6.28 -10.98
CA LEU A 81 -4.37 -6.78 -11.51
C LEU A 81 -5.16 -5.71 -12.26
N PHE A 82 -4.54 -4.56 -12.51
CA PHE A 82 -5.25 -3.39 -13.01
C PHE A 82 -5.65 -3.55 -14.47
N LEU A 83 -4.81 -4.17 -15.30
CA LEU A 83 -5.12 -4.41 -16.71
C LEU A 83 -6.33 -5.34 -16.87
N GLU A 84 -6.39 -6.42 -16.10
CA GLU A 84 -7.54 -7.32 -16.07
C GLU A 84 -8.82 -6.57 -15.65
N THR A 85 -8.69 -5.60 -14.75
CA THR A 85 -9.80 -4.74 -14.33
C THR A 85 -10.24 -3.80 -15.46
N LEU A 86 -9.31 -3.21 -16.20
CA LEU A 86 -9.58 -2.34 -17.35
C LEU A 86 -10.30 -3.09 -18.48
N GLN A 87 -9.92 -4.33 -18.75
CA GLN A 87 -10.52 -5.15 -19.79
C GLN A 87 -11.91 -5.69 -19.40
N LYS A 88 -12.17 -5.86 -18.11
CA LYS A 88 -13.43 -6.46 -17.59
C LYS A 88 -14.61 -5.50 -17.52
N TYR A 89 -14.37 -4.20 -17.34
CA TYR A 89 -15.42 -3.22 -17.06
C TYR A 89 -15.36 -2.04 -18.02
N ASP A 90 -16.50 -1.42 -18.29
CA ASP A 90 -16.58 -0.19 -19.08
C ASP A 90 -15.99 1.02 -18.33
N THR A 91 -15.62 2.05 -19.10
CA THR A 91 -15.00 3.29 -18.59
C THR A 91 -15.84 3.96 -17.49
N GLY A 92 -17.16 4.05 -17.65
CA GLY A 92 -18.05 4.70 -16.69
C GLY A 92 -18.05 3.98 -15.34
N LYS A 93 -18.20 2.65 -15.36
CA LYS A 93 -18.13 1.81 -14.16
C LYS A 93 -16.75 1.85 -13.51
N LEU A 94 -15.68 1.90 -14.29
CA LEU A 94 -14.32 2.03 -13.78
C LEU A 94 -14.12 3.34 -13.02
N LEU A 95 -14.50 4.48 -13.61
CA LEU A 95 -14.39 5.81 -13.00
C LEU A 95 -15.27 5.93 -11.76
N ARG A 96 -16.55 5.54 -11.83
CA ARG A 96 -17.45 5.51 -10.66
C ARG A 96 -16.90 4.65 -9.53
N GLY A 97 -16.30 3.52 -9.86
CA GLY A 97 -15.64 2.65 -8.89
C GLY A 97 -14.43 3.31 -8.22
N ARG A 98 -13.74 4.26 -8.87
CA ARG A 98 -12.59 4.97 -8.26
C ARG A 98 -13.04 6.14 -7.41
N LEU A 99 -14.08 6.85 -7.85
CA LEU A 99 -14.74 7.87 -7.03
C LEU A 99 -15.23 7.28 -5.70
N THR A 100 -15.94 6.15 -5.74
CA THR A 100 -16.53 5.54 -4.53
C THR A 100 -15.54 4.82 -3.62
N ARG A 101 -14.43 4.30 -4.15
CA ARG A 101 -13.45 3.51 -3.36
C ARG A 101 -12.19 4.26 -2.98
N LEU A 102 -11.89 5.40 -3.60
CA LEU A 102 -10.68 6.19 -3.34
C LEU A 102 -11.04 7.62 -2.95
N LEU A 103 -11.76 8.34 -3.81
CA LEU A 103 -12.05 9.76 -3.59
C LEU A 103 -13.02 10.00 -2.41
N TRP A 104 -14.10 9.22 -2.35
CA TRP A 104 -15.09 9.33 -1.26
C TRP A 104 -14.47 9.02 0.11
N PRO A 105 -13.76 7.88 0.31
CA PRO A 105 -13.11 7.59 1.59
C PRO A 105 -12.09 8.68 1.95
N MET A 106 -11.27 9.12 0.99
CA MET A 106 -10.33 10.22 1.22
C MET A 106 -11.02 11.49 1.71
N ALA A 107 -12.11 11.91 1.07
CA ALA A 107 -12.85 13.11 1.45
C ALA A 107 -13.48 12.99 2.84
N LEU A 108 -14.18 11.88 3.10
CA LEU A 108 -14.81 11.61 4.40
C LEU A 108 -13.77 11.64 5.52
N TRP A 109 -12.68 10.90 5.36
CA TRP A 109 -11.66 10.78 6.40
C TRP A 109 -10.86 12.07 6.59
N THR A 110 -10.69 12.91 5.56
CA THR A 110 -10.13 14.27 5.73
C THR A 110 -10.92 15.07 6.76
N TRP A 111 -12.26 15.10 6.65
CA TRP A 111 -13.09 15.84 7.61
C TRP A 111 -13.12 15.20 9.00
N LEU A 112 -13.15 13.86 9.06
CA LEU A 112 -13.08 13.16 10.35
C LEU A 112 -11.75 13.43 11.06
N PHE A 113 -10.62 13.36 10.36
CA PHE A 113 -9.30 13.66 10.94
C PHE A 113 -9.18 15.12 11.37
N PHE A 114 -9.72 16.04 10.60
CA PHE A 114 -9.77 17.45 11.00
C PHE A 114 -10.54 17.61 12.32
N GLY A 115 -11.72 16.99 12.43
CA GLY A 115 -12.51 16.99 13.67
C GLY A 115 -11.76 16.37 14.86
N LEU A 116 -11.09 15.24 14.65
CA LEU A 116 -10.28 14.59 15.69
C LEU A 116 -9.14 15.49 16.18
N LYS A 117 -8.46 16.21 15.27
CA LYS A 117 -7.41 17.15 15.65
C LYS A 117 -7.94 18.38 16.38
N LEU A 118 -9.10 18.92 15.98
CA LEU A 118 -9.76 19.99 16.72
C LEU A 118 -10.03 19.58 18.17
N VAL A 119 -10.50 18.35 18.39
CA VAL A 119 -10.74 17.81 19.74
C VAL A 119 -9.44 17.56 20.50
N ALA A 120 -8.40 17.06 19.82
CA ALA A 120 -7.09 16.83 20.44
C ALA A 120 -6.37 18.13 20.83
N GLY A 121 -6.66 19.24 20.16
CA GLY A 121 -6.08 20.56 20.47
C GLY A 121 -4.55 20.56 20.40
N GLY A 122 -3.90 21.12 21.42
CA GLY A 122 -2.44 21.23 21.50
C GLY A 122 -1.68 19.90 21.62
N GLU A 123 -2.38 18.78 21.86
CA GLU A 123 -1.76 17.44 21.95
C GLU A 123 -1.57 16.80 20.57
N ALA A 124 -2.20 17.35 19.53
CA ALA A 124 -1.99 16.90 18.16
C ALA A 124 -0.57 17.25 17.71
N ASN A 125 0.05 16.37 16.90
CA ASN A 125 1.38 16.65 16.31
C ASN A 125 1.40 17.97 15.53
N THR A 126 0.27 18.31 14.90
CA THR A 126 0.03 19.55 14.16
C THR A 126 -1.36 20.06 14.54
N PRO A 127 -1.45 20.92 15.57
CA PRO A 127 -2.72 21.49 16.01
C PRO A 127 -3.41 22.27 14.90
N VAL A 128 -4.75 22.27 14.93
CA VAL A 128 -5.60 23.03 13.99
C VAL A 128 -6.67 23.79 14.76
N THR A 129 -7.18 24.84 14.14
CA THR A 129 -8.29 25.67 14.64
C THR A 129 -9.47 25.60 13.69
N VAL A 130 -10.64 26.12 14.09
CA VAL A 130 -11.83 26.17 13.23
C VAL A 130 -11.59 26.97 11.95
N ALA A 131 -10.66 27.94 11.98
CA ALA A 131 -10.27 28.71 10.80
C ALA A 131 -9.56 27.87 9.73
N ASP A 132 -8.99 26.72 10.10
CA ASP A 132 -8.27 25.82 9.20
C ASP A 132 -9.19 24.78 8.53
N PHE A 133 -10.51 24.96 8.63
CA PHE A 133 -11.48 23.98 8.13
C PHE A 133 -11.29 23.68 6.62
N PRO A 134 -11.08 22.41 6.23
CA PRO A 134 -10.89 22.05 4.83
C PRO A 134 -12.24 22.03 4.10
N LEU A 135 -12.65 23.21 3.59
CA LEU A 135 -13.85 23.38 2.76
C LEU A 135 -13.89 22.39 1.59
N ILE A 136 -12.73 22.16 0.98
CA ILE A 136 -12.50 21.15 -0.03
C ILE A 136 -11.52 20.14 0.57
N PRO A 137 -11.70 18.82 0.37
CA PRO A 137 -10.79 17.80 0.89
C PRO A 137 -9.45 17.74 0.14
N LEU A 138 -9.05 18.84 -0.49
CA LEU A 138 -7.83 19.03 -1.25
C LEU A 138 -7.08 20.28 -0.73
N PRO A 139 -5.74 20.23 -0.63
CA PRO A 139 -4.88 19.07 -0.87
C PRO A 139 -5.14 17.91 0.11
N PRO A 140 -4.74 16.66 -0.22
CA PRO A 140 -5.02 15.51 0.63
C PRO A 140 -4.44 15.68 2.03
N TYR A 141 -5.23 15.32 3.04
CA TYR A 141 -4.88 15.54 4.43
C TYR A 141 -4.05 14.38 5.01
N GLU A 142 -2.96 14.68 5.72
CA GLU A 142 -2.13 13.66 6.38
C GLU A 142 -1.66 12.55 5.43
N HIS A 143 -1.73 11.28 5.85
CA HIS A 143 -1.36 10.11 5.08
C HIS A 143 -2.30 9.83 3.88
N LEU A 144 -3.45 10.53 3.76
CA LEU A 144 -4.46 10.28 2.73
C LEU A 144 -4.01 10.61 1.30
N TRP A 145 -2.85 11.25 1.14
CA TRP A 145 -2.22 11.53 -0.15
C TRP A 145 -2.09 10.29 -1.04
N PHE A 146 -1.94 9.09 -0.45
CA PHE A 146 -1.83 7.85 -1.23
C PHE A 146 -3.13 7.54 -2.00
N LEU A 147 -4.31 7.75 -1.39
CA LEU A 147 -5.59 7.55 -2.08
C LEU A 147 -5.77 8.54 -3.22
N TRP A 148 -5.36 9.79 -3.03
CA TRP A 148 -5.38 10.82 -4.06
C TRP A 148 -4.48 10.47 -5.24
N ALA A 149 -3.22 10.14 -4.96
CA ALA A 149 -2.25 9.76 -5.99
C ALA A 149 -2.74 8.54 -6.76
N LEU A 150 -3.26 7.53 -6.06
CA LEU A 150 -3.79 6.33 -6.69
C LEU A 150 -5.05 6.61 -7.52
N PHE A 151 -5.92 7.51 -7.06
CA PHE A 151 -7.08 7.98 -7.82
C PHE A 151 -6.66 8.65 -9.13
N LEU A 152 -5.66 9.54 -9.09
CA LEU A 152 -5.14 10.21 -10.28
C LEU A 152 -4.51 9.21 -11.27
N ILE A 153 -3.62 8.34 -10.80
CA ILE A 153 -2.97 7.32 -11.64
C ILE A 153 -4.03 6.45 -12.32
N GLN A 154 -4.97 5.90 -11.55
CA GLN A 154 -5.99 5.00 -12.09
C GLN A 154 -6.97 5.74 -13.00
N GLY A 155 -7.38 6.95 -12.65
CA GLY A 155 -8.29 7.77 -13.46
C GLY A 155 -7.69 8.10 -14.83
N ILE A 156 -6.45 8.59 -14.85
CA ILE A 156 -5.73 8.89 -16.10
C ILE A 156 -5.59 7.62 -16.94
N LEU A 157 -5.15 6.50 -16.35
CA LEU A 157 -4.98 5.26 -17.10
C LEU A 157 -6.30 4.68 -17.63
N VAL A 158 -7.42 4.86 -16.92
CA VAL A 158 -8.75 4.48 -17.42
C VAL A 158 -9.12 5.29 -18.66
N LEU A 159 -8.87 6.61 -18.65
CA LEU A 159 -9.14 7.49 -19.79
C LEU A 159 -8.21 7.19 -20.97
N LEU A 160 -6.91 6.99 -20.72
CA LEU A 160 -5.94 6.59 -21.75
C LEU A 160 -6.32 5.25 -22.38
N PHE A 161 -6.67 4.24 -21.57
CA PHE A 161 -7.11 2.94 -22.08
C PHE A 161 -8.39 3.01 -22.90
N ALA A 162 -9.31 3.93 -22.58
CA ALA A 162 -10.50 4.16 -23.37
C ALA A 162 -10.17 4.67 -24.79
N ALA A 163 -9.10 5.46 -24.93
CA ALA A 163 -8.63 6.02 -26.19
C ALA A 163 -7.74 5.06 -27.02
N LEU A 164 -7.23 3.97 -26.42
CA LEU A 164 -6.37 3.03 -27.13
C LEU A 164 -7.13 2.13 -28.12
N PRO A 165 -6.48 1.71 -29.24
CA PRO A 165 -7.04 0.75 -30.17
C PRO A 165 -7.39 -0.58 -29.48
N LYS A 166 -8.59 -1.11 -29.75
CA LYS A 166 -9.05 -2.39 -29.17
C LYS A 166 -8.33 -3.63 -29.73
N SER A 167 -7.50 -3.45 -30.75
CA SER A 167 -6.66 -4.50 -31.32
C SER A 167 -5.43 -4.84 -30.47
N LEU A 168 -5.07 -4.00 -29.49
CA LEU A 168 -3.91 -4.24 -28.64
C LEU A 168 -4.16 -5.42 -27.69
N ASP A 169 -3.27 -6.41 -27.73
CA ASP A 169 -3.33 -7.53 -26.80
C ASP A 169 -2.81 -7.15 -25.40
N ALA A 170 -3.06 -8.01 -24.41
CA ALA A 170 -2.65 -7.76 -23.04
C ALA A 170 -1.12 -7.66 -22.87
N TRP A 171 -0.33 -8.39 -23.66
CA TRP A 171 1.13 -8.38 -23.57
C TRP A 171 1.75 -7.12 -24.17
N GLN A 172 1.18 -6.60 -25.26
CA GLN A 172 1.53 -5.31 -25.84
C GLN A 172 1.27 -4.19 -24.83
N LEU A 173 0.10 -4.20 -24.18
CA LEU A 173 -0.25 -3.21 -23.15
C LEU A 173 0.67 -3.30 -21.92
N ARG A 174 0.99 -4.52 -21.44
CA ARG A 174 1.94 -4.72 -20.35
C ARG A 174 3.34 -4.25 -20.70
N ARG A 175 3.84 -4.55 -21.91
CA ARG A 175 5.13 -4.06 -22.39
C ARG A 175 5.17 -2.54 -22.47
N PHE A 176 4.14 -1.92 -23.03
CA PHE A 176 4.03 -0.46 -23.09
C PHE A 176 4.05 0.17 -21.70
N ALA A 177 3.24 -0.35 -20.76
CA ALA A 177 3.23 0.11 -19.38
C ALA A 177 4.60 -0.03 -18.71
N SER A 178 5.26 -1.19 -18.82
CA SER A 178 6.60 -1.40 -18.27
C SER A 178 7.64 -0.46 -18.87
N SER A 179 7.66 -0.30 -20.20
CA SER A 179 8.60 0.58 -20.89
C SER A 179 8.40 2.04 -20.50
N PHE A 180 7.15 2.49 -20.43
CA PHE A 180 6.83 3.85 -19.98
C PHE A 180 7.16 4.05 -18.50
N GLY A 181 6.88 3.08 -17.65
CA GLY A 181 7.30 3.08 -16.24
C GLY A 181 8.81 3.22 -16.11
N MET A 182 9.58 2.45 -16.87
CA MET A 182 11.05 2.52 -16.84
C MET A 182 11.60 3.84 -17.38
N LEU A 183 10.96 4.40 -18.41
CA LEU A 183 11.28 5.74 -18.91
C LEU A 183 11.05 6.79 -17.81
N MET A 184 9.94 6.71 -17.07
CA MET A 184 9.69 7.62 -15.94
C MET A 184 10.73 7.43 -14.82
N VAL A 185 11.18 6.21 -14.54
CA VAL A 185 12.29 5.97 -13.59
C VAL A 185 13.56 6.67 -14.06
N ALA A 186 13.94 6.49 -15.33
CA ALA A 186 15.14 7.10 -15.90
C ALA A 186 15.10 8.64 -15.88
N LEU A 187 13.90 9.22 -16.06
CA LEU A 187 13.69 10.67 -16.05
C LEU A 187 13.44 11.25 -14.65
N SER A 188 13.20 10.41 -13.63
CA SER A 188 12.75 10.85 -12.31
C SER A 188 13.71 11.83 -11.62
N SER A 189 15.02 11.65 -11.79
CA SER A 189 16.03 12.57 -11.22
C SER A 189 16.01 13.96 -11.86
N PHE A 190 15.39 14.12 -13.02
CA PHE A 190 15.26 15.39 -13.75
C PHE A 190 13.88 16.03 -13.60
N ILE A 191 12.90 15.28 -13.08
CA ILE A 191 11.51 15.71 -12.95
C ILE A 191 11.18 15.91 -11.48
N PHE A 192 11.19 17.16 -11.05
CA PHE A 192 10.70 17.56 -9.73
C PHE A 192 9.36 18.28 -9.88
N VAL A 193 8.31 17.76 -9.22
CA VAL A 193 6.96 18.33 -9.24
C VAL A 193 6.60 18.78 -7.83
N PRO A 194 6.86 20.05 -7.46
CA PRO A 194 6.60 20.60 -6.12
C PRO A 194 5.10 20.89 -5.92
N SER A 195 4.25 19.88 -6.08
CA SER A 195 2.80 19.99 -5.93
C SER A 195 2.29 18.89 -5.03
N LEU A 196 1.55 19.26 -3.98
CA LEU A 196 0.83 18.31 -3.12
C LEU A 196 -0.27 17.55 -3.89
N LEU A 197 -0.73 18.10 -5.02
CA LEU A 197 -1.75 17.49 -5.87
C LEU A 197 -1.15 16.51 -6.89
N TRP A 198 -0.03 16.87 -7.51
CA TRP A 198 0.52 16.12 -8.65
C TRP A 198 1.81 15.36 -8.32
N GLY A 199 2.61 15.86 -7.37
CA GLY A 199 3.92 15.32 -7.02
C GLY A 199 3.88 13.84 -6.63
N PRO A 200 3.08 13.44 -5.62
CA PRO A 200 2.97 12.03 -5.22
C PRO A 200 2.49 11.11 -6.35
N MET A 201 1.66 11.60 -7.27
CA MET A 201 1.25 10.82 -8.44
C MET A 201 2.44 10.59 -9.39
N VAL A 202 3.15 11.64 -9.77
CA VAL A 202 4.29 11.55 -10.70
C VAL A 202 5.41 10.69 -10.10
N GLU A 203 5.68 10.84 -8.81
CA GLU A 203 6.70 10.08 -8.09
C GLU A 203 6.39 8.57 -8.04
N HIS A 204 5.11 8.18 -8.04
CA HIS A 204 4.71 6.79 -7.80
C HIS A 204 4.01 6.08 -8.96
N ALA A 205 3.65 6.82 -10.01
CA ALA A 205 3.21 6.24 -11.27
C ALA A 205 4.15 5.16 -11.83
N PRO A 206 5.50 5.29 -11.76
CA PRO A 206 6.40 4.25 -12.25
C PRO A 206 6.16 2.89 -11.59
N TYR A 207 6.03 2.83 -10.26
CA TYR A 207 5.81 1.57 -9.56
C TYR A 207 4.48 0.92 -9.95
N PHE A 208 3.42 1.72 -10.12
CA PHE A 208 2.12 1.23 -10.56
C PHE A 208 2.19 0.63 -11.98
N LEU A 209 2.87 1.31 -12.90
CA LEU A 209 3.06 0.85 -14.28
C LEU A 209 3.90 -0.42 -14.36
N LEU A 210 4.96 -0.51 -13.55
CA LEU A 210 5.75 -1.73 -13.39
C LEU A 210 4.91 -2.88 -12.81
N GLY A 211 3.96 -2.56 -11.93
CA GLY A 211 2.95 -3.49 -11.44
C GLY A 211 2.08 -4.06 -12.56
N ILE A 212 1.58 -3.21 -13.47
CA ILE A 212 0.83 -3.67 -14.66
C ILE A 212 1.68 -4.66 -15.47
N GLY A 213 2.95 -4.33 -15.70
CA GLY A 213 3.91 -5.20 -16.37
C GLY A 213 4.06 -6.57 -15.69
N ALA A 214 4.41 -6.55 -14.40
CA ALA A 214 4.63 -7.74 -13.58
C ALA A 214 3.37 -8.59 -13.41
N GLY A 215 2.17 -8.01 -13.59
CA GLY A 215 0.91 -8.74 -13.51
C GLY A 215 0.81 -9.97 -14.43
N GLY A 216 1.49 -9.94 -15.58
CA GLY A 216 1.56 -11.09 -16.51
C GLY A 216 2.40 -12.26 -15.98
N LEU A 217 3.27 -12.00 -15.00
CA LEU A 217 4.21 -12.96 -14.41
C LEU A 217 3.72 -13.55 -13.08
N LEU A 218 2.52 -13.19 -12.63
CA LEU A 218 2.00 -13.60 -11.32
C LEU A 218 1.74 -15.10 -11.15
N HIS A 219 1.72 -15.84 -12.26
CA HIS A 219 1.60 -17.30 -12.24
C HIS A 219 2.97 -17.98 -12.03
N LEU A 220 4.07 -17.24 -12.18
CA LEU A 220 5.42 -17.77 -12.00
C LEU A 220 5.77 -17.78 -10.52
N ARG A 221 6.32 -18.92 -10.07
CA ARG A 221 6.97 -19.02 -8.77
C ARG A 221 8.48 -18.94 -8.99
N PRO A 222 9.17 -17.96 -8.38
CA PRO A 222 10.62 -17.87 -8.52
C PRO A 222 11.26 -19.13 -7.90
N PRO A 223 12.31 -19.68 -8.53
CA PRO A 223 13.09 -20.74 -7.90
C PRO A 223 13.79 -20.21 -6.64
N LEU A 224 14.16 -21.11 -5.73
CA LEU A 224 14.85 -20.78 -4.47
C LEU A 224 16.01 -19.82 -4.67
N ALA A 225 16.86 -20.05 -5.68
CA ALA A 225 18.00 -19.17 -5.96
C ALA A 225 17.59 -17.72 -6.26
N VAL A 226 16.51 -17.50 -7.02
CA VAL A 226 15.99 -16.17 -7.32
C VAL A 226 15.38 -15.52 -6.08
N GLY A 227 14.63 -16.29 -5.27
CA GLY A 227 14.11 -15.81 -4.00
C GLY A 227 15.22 -15.40 -3.02
N ALA A 228 16.26 -16.23 -2.89
CA ALA A 228 17.41 -15.97 -2.03
C ALA A 228 18.23 -14.77 -2.50
N LEU A 229 18.49 -14.65 -3.81
CA LEU A 229 19.14 -13.47 -4.39
C LEU A 229 18.29 -12.21 -4.21
N GLY A 230 16.96 -12.33 -4.32
CA GLY A 230 16.03 -11.25 -4.01
C GLY A 230 16.14 -10.81 -2.55
N ALA A 231 16.16 -11.74 -1.60
CA ALA A 231 16.28 -11.44 -0.17
C ALA A 231 17.64 -10.81 0.17
N LEU A 232 18.73 -11.33 -0.40
CA LEU A 232 20.07 -10.78 -0.25
C LEU A 232 20.15 -9.36 -0.83
N GLY A 233 19.67 -9.18 -2.06
CA GLY A 233 19.63 -7.89 -2.72
C GLY A 233 18.78 -6.87 -1.95
N PHE A 234 17.64 -7.29 -1.41
CA PHE A 234 16.80 -6.44 -0.57
C PHE A 234 17.56 -6.00 0.69
N GLY A 235 18.20 -6.93 1.42
CA GLY A 235 18.99 -6.61 2.60
C GLY A 235 20.15 -5.64 2.31
N ILE A 236 20.89 -5.87 1.22
CA ILE A 236 21.99 -4.97 0.80
C ILE A 236 21.45 -3.59 0.45
N LEU A 237 20.43 -3.51 -0.41
CA LEU A 237 19.88 -2.23 -0.87
C LEU A 237 19.24 -1.44 0.26
N THR A 238 18.57 -2.09 1.22
CA THR A 238 18.05 -1.43 2.42
C THR A 238 19.21 -0.88 3.27
N GLY A 239 20.29 -1.67 3.39
CA GLY A 239 21.56 -1.24 4.00
C GLY A 239 22.11 0.08 3.44
N LEU A 240 21.96 0.28 2.13
CA LEU A 240 22.53 1.39 1.37
C LEU A 240 21.67 2.67 1.32
N VAL A 241 20.45 2.68 1.90
CA VAL A 241 19.57 3.88 1.84
C VAL A 241 20.18 5.11 2.53
N GLY A 242 21.12 4.92 3.46
CA GLY A 242 21.97 6.00 3.97
C GLY A 242 21.27 7.06 4.84
N GLY A 243 19.99 6.88 5.16
CA GLY A 243 19.20 7.85 5.95
C GLY A 243 18.67 9.04 5.16
N GLU A 244 18.86 9.06 3.85
CA GLU A 244 18.26 10.05 2.96
C GLU A 244 17.13 9.43 2.13
N LYS A 245 16.29 10.28 1.53
CA LYS A 245 15.21 9.81 0.66
C LYS A 245 15.81 9.03 -0.52
N ALA A 246 15.51 7.73 -0.59
CA ALA A 246 15.95 6.88 -1.69
C ALA A 246 15.43 7.41 -3.04
N SER A 247 16.27 7.33 -4.07
CA SER A 247 15.83 7.68 -5.43
C SER A 247 14.79 6.69 -5.95
N VAL A 248 14.05 7.07 -6.99
CA VAL A 248 13.06 6.19 -7.62
C VAL A 248 13.72 4.92 -8.15
N LEU A 249 14.93 5.02 -8.72
CA LEU A 249 15.68 3.86 -9.20
C LEU A 249 16.04 2.90 -8.05
N HIS A 250 16.55 3.40 -6.92
CA HIS A 250 16.85 2.58 -5.75
C HIS A 250 15.60 1.89 -5.22
N SER A 251 14.49 2.62 -5.15
CA SER A 251 13.19 2.11 -4.70
C SER A 251 12.63 1.03 -5.64
N VAL A 252 12.82 1.15 -6.95
CA VAL A 252 12.47 0.10 -7.92
C VAL A 252 13.32 -1.15 -7.72
N ALA A 253 14.64 -0.99 -7.52
CA ALA A 253 15.53 -2.13 -7.25
C ALA A 253 15.12 -2.86 -5.96
N LEU A 254 14.85 -2.11 -4.88
CA LEU A 254 14.30 -2.62 -3.63
C LEU A 254 13.00 -3.38 -3.84
N LEU A 255 12.07 -2.80 -4.60
CA LEU A 255 10.77 -3.41 -4.90
C LEU A 255 10.90 -4.73 -5.66
N VAL A 256 11.76 -4.80 -6.68
CA VAL A 256 11.99 -6.03 -7.46
C VAL A 256 12.59 -7.12 -6.57
N CYS A 257 13.62 -6.79 -5.78
CA CYS A 257 14.23 -7.70 -4.83
C CYS A 257 13.24 -8.19 -3.77
N ALA A 258 12.47 -7.27 -3.17
CA ALA A 258 11.44 -7.56 -2.17
C ALA A 258 10.34 -8.47 -2.74
N TRP A 259 9.87 -8.19 -3.96
CA TRP A 259 8.81 -8.97 -4.58
C TRP A 259 9.27 -10.39 -4.92
N ALA A 260 10.49 -10.54 -5.45
CA ALA A 260 11.09 -11.85 -5.72
C ALA A 260 11.28 -12.66 -4.43
N ALA A 261 11.78 -12.03 -3.37
CA ALA A 261 11.91 -12.65 -2.05
C ALA A 261 10.54 -13.04 -1.49
N TRP A 262 9.55 -12.15 -1.60
CA TRP A 262 8.21 -12.37 -1.05
C TRP A 262 7.49 -13.54 -1.71
N LEU A 263 7.52 -13.64 -3.04
CA LEU A 263 6.91 -14.75 -3.76
C LEU A 263 7.50 -16.11 -3.35
N PHE A 264 8.80 -16.14 -3.04
CA PHE A 264 9.45 -17.32 -2.50
C PHE A 264 8.97 -17.62 -1.06
N VAL A 265 8.98 -16.61 -0.18
CA VAL A 265 8.55 -16.75 1.23
C VAL A 265 7.09 -17.18 1.33
N ASP A 266 6.16 -16.51 0.65
CA ASP A 266 4.72 -16.86 0.68
C ASP A 266 4.48 -18.28 0.14
N GLY A 267 5.24 -18.70 -0.87
CA GLY A 267 5.18 -20.05 -1.41
C GLY A 267 5.67 -21.14 -0.44
N ALA A 268 6.51 -20.78 0.53
CA ALA A 268 7.03 -21.67 1.57
C ALA A 268 6.18 -21.67 2.85
N LEU A 269 5.30 -20.67 3.05
CA LEU A 269 4.40 -20.65 4.19
C LEU A 269 3.29 -21.69 4.05
N ASP A 270 2.95 -22.35 5.16
CA ASP A 270 1.70 -23.12 5.24
C ASP A 270 0.49 -22.17 5.05
N PRO A 271 -0.32 -22.34 4.00
CA PRO A 271 -1.50 -21.50 3.75
C PRO A 271 -2.51 -21.49 4.90
N ASN A 272 -2.55 -22.56 5.71
CA ASN A 272 -3.42 -22.70 6.88
C ASN A 272 -2.75 -22.27 8.19
N GLY A 273 -1.43 -22.03 8.15
CA GLY A 273 -0.65 -21.58 9.28
C GLY A 273 -1.07 -20.19 9.76
N LEU A 274 -0.84 -19.92 11.05
CA LEU A 274 -1.21 -18.66 11.69
C LEU A 274 -0.60 -17.44 10.99
N ILE A 275 0.67 -17.52 10.59
CA ILE A 275 1.39 -16.42 9.94
C ILE A 275 0.73 -16.03 8.61
N ALA A 276 0.57 -17.00 7.69
CA ALA A 276 -0.03 -16.73 6.38
C ALA A 276 -1.46 -16.19 6.50
N ARG A 277 -2.27 -16.78 7.38
CA ARG A 277 -3.64 -16.33 7.63
C ARG A 277 -3.69 -14.92 8.20
N SER A 278 -2.80 -14.59 9.14
CA SER A 278 -2.77 -13.27 9.77
C SER A 278 -2.35 -12.20 8.77
N LEU A 279 -1.29 -12.44 8.00
CA LEU A 279 -0.83 -11.49 6.96
C LEU A 279 -1.89 -11.27 5.88
N ARG A 280 -2.53 -12.34 5.39
CA ARG A 280 -3.61 -12.22 4.40
C ARG A 280 -4.81 -11.47 4.96
N TYR A 281 -5.18 -11.73 6.21
CA TYR A 281 -6.27 -11.00 6.88
C TYR A 281 -5.96 -9.51 7.02
N LEU A 282 -4.76 -9.16 7.46
CA LEU A 282 -4.30 -7.76 7.55
C LEU A 282 -4.28 -7.10 6.16
N GLY A 283 -3.85 -7.82 5.13
CA GLY A 283 -3.88 -7.34 3.75
C GLY A 283 -5.29 -7.08 3.22
N GLN A 284 -6.25 -7.93 3.55
CA GLN A 284 -7.66 -7.73 3.19
C GLN A 284 -8.30 -6.60 4.00
N ALA A 285 -7.85 -6.38 5.23
CA ALA A 285 -8.27 -5.27 6.09
C ALA A 285 -7.46 -3.98 5.86
N SER A 286 -6.53 -3.95 4.88
CA SER A 286 -5.53 -2.89 4.78
C SER A 286 -6.15 -1.51 4.57
N MET A 287 -7.29 -1.40 3.88
CA MET A 287 -7.99 -0.14 3.68
C MET A 287 -8.51 0.44 5.01
N ALA A 288 -9.17 -0.39 5.83
CA ALA A 288 -9.66 0.04 7.14
C ALA A 288 -8.52 0.41 8.08
N ILE A 289 -7.44 -0.37 8.10
CA ILE A 289 -6.24 -0.05 8.87
C ILE A 289 -5.63 1.27 8.39
N TYR A 290 -5.39 1.40 7.09
CA TYR A 290 -4.82 2.59 6.48
C TYR A 290 -5.62 3.85 6.85
N LEU A 291 -6.95 3.83 6.75
CA LEU A 291 -7.79 4.99 7.02
C LEU A 291 -7.83 5.40 8.49
N THR A 292 -7.57 4.50 9.44
CA THR A 292 -7.89 4.74 10.85
C THR A 292 -6.71 4.61 11.82
N HIS A 293 -5.61 3.98 11.41
CA HIS A 293 -4.49 3.67 12.31
C HIS A 293 -3.88 4.89 12.98
N THR A 294 -3.71 6.03 12.27
CA THR A 294 -3.05 7.21 12.85
C THR A 294 -3.82 7.81 14.02
N ALA A 295 -5.15 7.71 14.02
CA ALA A 295 -5.97 8.15 15.16
C ALA A 295 -5.65 7.32 16.40
N PHE A 296 -5.53 6.00 16.25
CA PHE A 296 -5.25 5.09 17.36
C PHE A 296 -3.79 5.14 17.82
N THR A 297 -2.82 5.24 16.90
CA THR A 297 -1.40 5.39 17.26
C THR A 297 -1.18 6.70 18.04
N ALA A 298 -1.80 7.80 17.60
CA ALA A 298 -1.72 9.08 18.30
C ALA A 298 -2.44 9.05 19.66
N ALA A 299 -3.66 8.53 19.72
CA ALA A 299 -4.45 8.48 20.95
C ALA A 299 -3.73 7.70 22.06
N VAL A 300 -3.22 6.50 21.77
CA VAL A 300 -2.50 5.69 22.76
C VAL A 300 -1.21 6.38 23.21
N ARG A 301 -0.43 6.95 22.29
CA ARG A 301 0.77 7.71 22.65
C ARG A 301 0.43 8.88 23.58
N ILE A 302 -0.58 9.70 23.25
CA ILE A 302 -0.99 10.85 24.07
C ILE A 302 -1.40 10.39 25.48
N VAL A 303 -2.21 9.33 25.59
CA VAL A 303 -2.65 8.78 26.88
C VAL A 303 -1.45 8.30 27.70
N MET A 304 -0.53 7.55 27.09
CA MET A 304 0.65 7.03 27.79
C MET A 304 1.57 8.13 28.32
N LEU A 305 1.79 9.18 27.52
CA LEU A 305 2.58 10.34 27.95
C LEU A 305 1.90 11.06 29.13
N LYS A 306 0.56 11.21 29.11
CA LYS A 306 -0.20 11.86 30.19
C LYS A 306 -0.18 11.10 31.52
N VAL A 307 -0.13 9.77 31.48
CA VAL A 307 -0.03 8.95 32.69
C VAL A 307 1.42 8.73 33.16
N GLY A 308 2.39 9.41 32.53
CA GLY A 308 3.81 9.32 32.87
C GLY A 308 4.52 8.07 32.35
N ALA A 309 3.86 7.24 31.53
CA ALA A 309 4.44 6.06 30.89
C ALA A 309 5.19 6.44 29.60
N ALA A 310 6.18 7.33 29.73
CA ALA A 310 6.90 7.93 28.60
C ALA A 310 8.13 7.12 28.13
N ASP A 311 8.25 5.85 28.52
CA ASP A 311 9.33 4.98 28.03
C ASP A 311 9.09 4.63 26.56
N PHE A 312 10.03 5.01 25.69
CA PHE A 312 10.03 4.67 24.27
C PHE A 312 9.82 3.16 24.01
N ALA A 313 10.45 2.30 24.82
CA ALA A 313 10.36 0.84 24.67
C ALA A 313 8.94 0.31 24.94
N LEU A 314 8.12 1.08 25.67
CA LEU A 314 6.71 0.75 25.93
C LEU A 314 5.78 1.46 24.94
N VAL A 315 5.99 2.76 24.70
CA VAL A 315 5.12 3.60 23.89
C VAL A 315 5.08 3.16 22.43
N LEU A 316 6.24 2.84 21.83
CA LEU A 316 6.28 2.48 20.41
C LEU A 316 5.53 1.16 20.13
N PRO A 317 5.81 0.03 20.81
CA PRO A 317 5.07 -1.20 20.58
C PRO A 317 3.58 -1.06 20.88
N ALA A 318 3.20 -0.36 21.97
CA ALA A 318 1.81 -0.11 22.30
C ALA A 318 1.08 0.67 21.20
N SER A 319 1.72 1.71 20.65
CA SER A 319 1.17 2.49 19.55
C SER A 319 1.00 1.65 18.28
N VAL A 320 1.97 0.80 17.94
CA VAL A 320 1.89 -0.09 16.77
C VAL A 320 0.77 -1.12 16.93
N LEU A 321 0.69 -1.78 18.08
CA LEU A 321 -0.37 -2.75 18.38
C LEU A 321 -1.75 -2.11 18.33
N ALA A 322 -1.91 -0.91 18.93
CA ALA A 322 -3.15 -0.15 18.87
C ALA A 322 -3.54 0.22 17.43
N GLY A 323 -2.57 0.70 16.65
CA GLY A 323 -2.75 1.03 15.24
C GLY A 323 -3.07 -0.16 14.32
N LEU A 324 -2.81 -1.40 14.75
CA LEU A 324 -3.18 -2.61 14.02
C LEU A 324 -4.50 -3.20 14.52
N ILE A 325 -4.68 -3.28 15.83
CA ILE A 325 -5.80 -4.02 16.46
C ILE A 325 -7.08 -3.18 16.45
N PHE A 326 -7.03 -1.90 16.85
CA PHE A 326 -8.25 -1.09 16.93
C PHE A 326 -8.95 -0.87 15.59
N PRO A 327 -8.25 -0.64 14.46
CA PRO A 327 -8.90 -0.62 13.16
C PRO A 327 -9.67 -1.89 12.81
N LEU A 328 -9.23 -3.07 13.28
CA LEU A 328 -9.94 -4.33 13.04
C LEU A 328 -11.26 -4.38 13.81
N PHE A 329 -11.31 -3.80 15.02
CA PHE A 329 -12.57 -3.62 15.76
C PHE A 329 -13.50 -2.64 15.05
N VAL A 330 -12.98 -1.53 14.53
CA VAL A 330 -13.77 -0.57 13.73
C VAL A 330 -14.33 -1.23 12.47
N LEU A 331 -13.51 -2.01 11.77
CA LEU A 331 -13.95 -2.78 10.59
C LEU A 331 -15.04 -3.81 10.96
N PHE A 332 -14.88 -4.51 12.07
CA PHE A 332 -15.87 -5.46 12.56
C PHE A 332 -17.20 -4.78 12.90
N ALA A 333 -17.16 -3.65 13.62
CA ALA A 333 -18.34 -2.86 13.94
C ALA A 333 -19.03 -2.34 12.66
N ALA A 334 -18.26 -1.81 11.71
CA ALA A 334 -18.77 -1.33 10.43
C ALA A 334 -19.45 -2.45 9.62
N ARG A 335 -18.92 -3.68 9.65
CA ARG A 335 -19.55 -4.85 9.01
C ARG A 335 -20.88 -5.19 9.68
N LYS A 336 -20.94 -5.22 11.02
CA LYS A 336 -22.18 -5.47 11.76
C LYS A 336 -23.25 -4.41 11.50
N LEU A 337 -22.86 -3.15 11.37
CA LEU A 337 -23.76 -2.01 11.15
C LEU A 337 -24.09 -1.77 9.66
N GLY A 338 -23.53 -2.55 8.73
CA GLY A 338 -23.72 -2.31 7.29
C GLY A 338 -23.06 -1.03 6.77
N ALA A 339 -22.15 -0.43 7.52
CA ALA A 339 -21.53 0.87 7.26
C ALA A 339 -20.20 0.78 6.49
N THR A 340 -19.76 -0.39 6.03
CA THR A 340 -18.46 -0.55 5.34
C THR A 340 -18.33 0.33 4.10
N LYS A 341 -19.36 0.37 3.25
CA LYS A 341 -19.36 1.24 2.04
C LYS A 341 -19.36 2.72 2.39
N LEU A 342 -20.05 3.10 3.47
CA LEU A 342 -20.10 4.49 3.93
C LEU A 342 -18.72 4.94 4.40
N LEU A 343 -18.07 4.12 5.22
CA LEU A 343 -16.74 4.42 5.78
C LEU A 343 -15.59 4.19 4.78
N GLY A 344 -15.87 3.60 3.62
CA GLY A 344 -14.86 3.37 2.60
C GLY A 344 -13.92 2.20 2.88
N PHE A 345 -14.36 1.23 3.68
CA PHE A 345 -13.60 0.03 4.05
C PHE A 345 -13.59 -1.06 2.98
#